data_AF-A0A016WPX4-F1
#
_entry.id   AF-A0A016WPX4-F1
#
_cell.length_a   1.000
_cell.length_b   1.000
_cell.length_c   1.000
_cell.angle_alpha   90.00
_cell.angle_beta   90.00
_cell.angle_gamma   90.00
#
_symmetry.space_group_name_H-M   'P 1'
#
loop_
_entity.id
_entity.type
_entity.pdbx_description
1 polymer ?
#
loop_
_entity_poly.entity_id
_entity_poly.type
_entity_poly.pdbx_seq_one_letter_code
_entity_poly.pdbx_strand_id
1 'polypeptide(L)'
;MNLREFTSNSEEFNQQIKQEDRSDEIKPFTLGLTWDTQEDKMVLKHMIKESEKVTKRSVLSTMAAVYDPMGFLIALTIQAKRFFQGLRKKDYKWDQDLEEEVAIK
;
A
#
# COMPACT_ATOMS: atom_id res chain seq x y z
N MET A 1 9.13 -18.77 4.47
CA MET A 1 9.10 -17.54 5.27
C MET A 1 9.06 -17.93 6.72
N ASN A 2 10.10 -17.60 7.49
CA ASN A 2 10.15 -17.88 8.91
C ASN A 2 9.58 -16.65 9.63
N LEU A 3 8.33 -16.70 10.11
CA LEU A 3 7.66 -15.51 10.69
C LEU A 3 8.32 -14.94 11.96
N ARG A 4 9.41 -15.58 12.45
CA ARG A 4 10.18 -15.15 13.62
C ARG A 4 11.54 -14.57 13.24
N GLU A 5 11.84 -14.45 11.95
CA GLU A 5 13.12 -13.90 11.49
C GLU A 5 13.17 -12.38 11.68
N PHE A 6 14.32 -11.87 12.09
CA PHE A 6 14.60 -10.46 12.32
C PHE A 6 15.77 -10.01 11.44
N THR A 7 15.71 -8.76 11.01
CA THR A 7 16.81 -8.09 10.31
C THR A 7 16.77 -6.60 10.62
N SER A 8 17.92 -5.95 10.49
CA SER A 8 18.15 -4.55 10.76
C SER A 8 18.93 -3.90 9.62
N ASN A 9 18.93 -2.56 9.57
CA ASN A 9 19.78 -1.78 8.70
C ASN A 9 21.25 -1.69 9.18
N SER A 10 21.57 -2.18 10.39
CA SER A 10 22.95 -2.27 10.91
C SER A 10 23.51 -3.68 10.79
N GLU A 11 24.63 -3.81 10.09
CA GLU A 11 25.34 -5.08 9.95
C GLU A 11 25.92 -5.56 11.28
N GLU A 12 26.44 -4.64 12.10
CA GLU A 12 26.98 -4.94 13.43
C GLU A 12 25.92 -5.53 14.36
N PHE A 13 24.69 -5.02 14.30
CA PHE A 13 23.57 -5.57 15.04
C PHE A 13 23.17 -6.95 14.51
N ASN A 14 23.09 -7.11 13.19
CA ASN A 14 22.71 -8.38 12.55
C ASN A 14 23.69 -9.52 12.86
N GLN A 15 24.97 -9.23 13.13
CA GLN A 15 25.96 -10.22 13.56
C GLN A 15 25.71 -10.76 14.98
N GLN A 16 24.95 -10.03 15.82
CA GLN A 16 24.61 -10.44 17.19
C GLN A 16 23.35 -11.33 17.23
N ILE A 17 22.57 -11.37 16.15
CA ILE A 17 21.36 -12.19 16.04
C ILE A 17 21.78 -13.64 15.75
N LYS A 18 21.16 -14.61 16.44
CA LYS A 18 21.36 -16.03 16.15
C LYS A 18 20.95 -16.33 14.71
N GLN A 19 21.70 -17.17 14.03
CA GLN A 19 21.45 -17.50 12.62
C GLN A 19 20.03 -18.07 12.38
N GLU A 20 19.46 -18.82 13.34
CA GLU A 20 18.10 -19.36 13.26
C GLU A 20 16.98 -18.30 13.29
N ASP A 21 17.28 -17.13 13.88
CA ASP A 21 16.35 -16.00 14.05
C ASP A 21 16.66 -14.83 13.11
N ARG A 22 17.69 -14.96 12.26
CA ARG A 22 18.14 -13.87 11.37
C ARG A 22 17.56 -14.06 9.96
N SER A 23 17.02 -12.98 9.40
CA SER A 23 16.64 -12.97 7.99
C SER A 23 17.83 -12.61 7.11
N ASP A 24 18.04 -13.40 6.06
CA ASP A 24 19.01 -13.08 5.00
C ASP A 24 18.38 -12.23 3.88
N GLU A 25 17.09 -11.88 3.98
CA GLU A 25 16.42 -11.00 3.02
C GLU A 25 16.88 -9.54 3.22
N ILE A 26 17.42 -8.94 2.15
CA ILE A 26 17.76 -7.50 2.11
C ILE A 26 16.50 -6.63 1.99
N LYS A 27 15.44 -7.18 1.39
CA LYS A 27 14.20 -6.46 1.08
C LYS A 27 12.96 -7.19 1.62
N PRO A 28 12.87 -7.43 2.94
CA PRO A 28 11.72 -8.11 3.52
C PRO A 28 10.42 -7.36 3.18
N PHE A 29 9.40 -8.13 2.80
CA PHE A 29 8.05 -7.61 2.55
C PHE A 29 7.13 -7.95 3.72
N THR A 30 6.71 -6.92 4.46
CA THR A 30 5.87 -7.08 5.64
C THR A 30 4.74 -6.07 5.60
N LEU A 31 3.51 -6.52 5.83
CA LEU A 31 2.31 -5.67 5.91
C LEU A 31 2.13 -4.73 4.71
N GLY A 32 2.41 -5.19 3.49
CA GLY A 32 2.22 -4.37 2.28
C GLY A 32 3.36 -3.41 1.94
N LEU A 33 4.43 -3.39 2.74
CA LEU A 33 5.61 -2.55 2.56
C LEU A 33 6.85 -3.41 2.40
N THR A 34 7.71 -3.04 1.46
CA THR A 34 9.07 -3.57 1.37
C THR A 34 9.98 -2.64 2.16
N TRP A 35 10.74 -3.15 3.12
CA TRP A 35 11.82 -2.37 3.71
C TRP A 35 13.14 -2.76 3.06
N ASP A 36 13.84 -1.81 2.46
CA ASP A 36 15.21 -1.98 1.97
C ASP A 36 16.16 -1.69 3.13
N THR A 37 16.71 -2.76 3.74
CA THR A 37 17.53 -2.64 4.95
C THR A 37 18.88 -2.00 4.67
N GLN A 38 19.42 -2.11 3.45
CA GLN A 38 20.71 -1.51 3.09
C GLN A 38 20.62 0.02 2.96
N GLU A 39 19.55 0.49 2.32
CA GLU A 39 19.34 1.91 2.06
C GLU A 39 18.51 2.61 3.14
N ASP A 40 18.01 1.83 4.11
CA ASP A 40 17.02 2.24 5.10
C ASP A 40 15.80 2.94 4.49
N LYS A 41 15.19 2.30 3.48
CA LYS A 41 14.06 2.86 2.73
C LYS A 41 12.84 1.96 2.78
N MET A 42 11.70 2.52 3.19
CA MET A 42 10.40 1.88 3.01
C MET A 42 9.91 2.12 1.58
N VAL A 43 9.73 1.04 0.84
CA VAL A 43 9.31 1.04 -0.57
C VAL A 43 7.90 0.49 -0.66
N LEU A 44 7.00 1.32 -1.18
CA LEU A 44 5.66 0.90 -1.57
C LEU A 44 5.67 0.49 -3.04
N LYS A 45 5.50 -0.81 -3.32
CA LYS A 45 5.21 -1.29 -4.68
C LYS A 45 3.72 -1.54 -4.79
N HIS A 46 2.99 -0.55 -5.30
CA HIS A 46 1.58 -0.74 -5.61
C HIS A 46 1.36 -0.68 -7.12
N MET A 47 0.86 -1.78 -7.69
CA MET A 47 0.35 -1.76 -9.07
C MET A 47 -1.12 -1.38 -9.00
N ILE A 48 -1.40 -0.10 -9.28
CA ILE A 48 -2.76 0.34 -9.55
C ILE A 48 -3.17 -0.36 -10.85
N LYS A 49 -4.07 -1.32 -10.75
CA LYS A 49 -4.64 -1.95 -11.94
C LYS A 49 -5.59 -0.94 -12.58
N GLU A 50 -5.34 -0.64 -13.84
CA GLU A 50 -6.31 0.07 -14.66
C GLU A 50 -7.59 -0.77 -14.73
N SER A 51 -8.72 -0.09 -14.59
CA SER A 51 -10.03 -0.72 -14.70
C SER A 51 -10.66 -0.29 -16.00
N GLU A 52 -11.11 -1.25 -16.81
CA GLU A 52 -11.84 -0.95 -18.05
C GLU A 52 -13.11 -0.12 -17.80
N LYS A 53 -13.69 -0.23 -16.59
CA LYS A 53 -14.85 0.54 -16.16
C LYS A 53 -14.59 1.25 -14.84
N VAL A 54 -14.69 2.57 -14.88
CA VAL A 54 -14.52 3.41 -13.69
C VAL A 54 -15.88 3.53 -13.00
N THR A 55 -16.08 2.75 -11.93
CA THR A 55 -17.30 2.73 -11.11
C THR A 55 -16.96 3.08 -9.67
N LYS A 56 -17.96 3.41 -8.86
CA LYS A 56 -17.76 3.61 -7.42
C LYS A 56 -17.12 2.39 -6.74
N ARG A 57 -17.43 1.18 -7.20
CA ARG A 57 -16.82 -0.07 -6.73
C ARG A 57 -15.36 -0.18 -7.12
N SER A 58 -15.00 0.09 -8.38
CA SER A 58 -13.59 -0.01 -8.81
C SER A 58 -12.73 1.04 -8.13
N VAL A 59 -13.22 2.26 -7.95
CA VAL A 59 -12.54 3.31 -7.16
C VAL A 59 -12.27 2.85 -5.72
N LEU A 60 -13.28 2.31 -5.02
CA LEU A 60 -13.10 1.78 -3.67
C LEU A 60 -12.08 0.64 -3.64
N SER A 61 -12.18 -0.28 -4.61
CA SER A 61 -11.27 -1.43 -4.70
C SER A 61 -9.83 -0.97 -4.87
N THR A 62 -9.57 0.00 -5.75
CA THR A 62 -8.23 0.57 -5.95
C THR A 62 -7.73 1.28 -4.70
N MET A 63 -8.56 2.08 -4.04
CA MET A 63 -8.18 2.76 -2.80
C MET A 63 -7.86 1.76 -1.66
N ALA A 64 -8.66 0.69 -1.53
CA ALA A 64 -8.51 -0.32 -0.49
C ALA A 64 -7.34 -1.28 -0.73
N ALA A 65 -6.84 -1.36 -1.98
CA ALA A 65 -5.68 -2.17 -2.31
C ALA A 65 -4.39 -1.63 -1.66
N VAL A 66 -4.38 -0.35 -1.28
CA VAL A 66 -3.31 0.26 -0.48
C VAL A 66 -3.52 -0.09 1.00
N TYR A 67 -2.84 -1.15 1.45
CA TYR A 67 -2.83 -1.56 2.85
C TYR A 67 -1.78 -0.74 3.64
N ASP A 68 -2.26 0.11 4.54
CA ASP A 68 -1.42 1.01 5.34
C ASP A 68 -1.89 1.04 6.81
N PRO A 69 -1.55 0.02 7.61
CA PRO A 69 -1.99 -0.08 8.99
C PRO A 69 -1.38 1.01 9.89
N MET A 70 -0.19 1.52 9.55
CA MET A 70 0.53 2.53 10.33
C MET A 70 0.22 3.96 9.90
N GLY A 71 -0.48 4.16 8.78
CA GLY A 71 -0.90 5.48 8.30
C GLY A 71 0.19 6.28 7.60
N PHE A 72 1.30 5.66 7.18
CA PHE A 72 2.42 6.35 6.53
C PHE A 72 2.04 7.01 5.19
N LEU A 73 1.01 6.49 4.52
CA LEU A 73 0.55 6.93 3.21
C LEU A 73 -0.70 7.81 3.31
N ILE A 74 -1.09 8.24 4.50
CA ILE A 74 -2.34 9.00 4.68
C ILE A 74 -2.35 10.29 3.86
N ALA A 75 -1.23 11.00 3.76
CA ALA A 75 -1.10 12.21 2.96
C ALA A 75 -1.29 11.96 1.46
N LEU A 76 -0.92 10.76 0.98
CA LEU A 76 -1.10 10.35 -0.42
C LEU A 76 -2.52 9.85 -0.68
N THR A 77 -3.09 9.08 0.26
CA THR A 77 -4.41 8.45 0.10
C THR A 77 -5.59 9.36 0.44
N ILE A 78 -5.36 10.50 1.10
CA ILE A 78 -6.45 11.40 1.52
C ILE A 78 -7.22 11.98 0.34
N GLN A 79 -6.56 12.26 -0.79
CA GLN A 79 -7.26 12.77 -1.98
C GLN A 79 -8.20 11.71 -2.57
N ALA A 80 -7.76 10.46 -2.65
CA ALA A 80 -8.61 9.33 -3.07
C ALA A 80 -9.80 9.14 -2.11
N LYS A 81 -9.59 9.27 -0.80
CA LYS A 81 -10.68 9.21 0.21
C LYS A 81 -11.68 10.34 0.04
N ARG A 82 -11.20 11.58 -0.21
CA ARG A 82 -12.05 12.75 -0.49
C ARG A 82 -12.85 12.56 -1.77
N PHE A 83 -12.21 12.06 -2.83
CA PHE A 83 -12.87 11.75 -4.09
C PHE A 83 -14.01 10.74 -3.89
N PHE A 84 -13.73 9.63 -3.22
CA PHE A 84 -14.74 8.60 -2.92
C PHE A 84 -15.88 9.12 -2.05
N GLN A 85 -15.58 10.01 -1.08
CA GLN A 85 -16.61 10.71 -0.31
C GLN A 85 -17.50 11.57 -1.21
N GLY A 86 -16.93 12.25 -2.22
CA GLY A 86 -17.67 12.98 -3.24
C GLY A 86 -18.64 12.09 -4.04
N LEU A 87 -18.19 10.90 -4.45
CA LEU A 87 -19.03 9.92 -5.14
C LEU A 87 -20.21 9.45 -4.28
N ARG A 88 -19.99 9.32 -2.97
CA ARG A 88 -21.08 9.02 -2.02
C ARG A 88 -22.09 10.16 -1.92
N LYS A 89 -21.64 11.41 -1.84
CA LYS A 89 -22.52 12.58 -1.76
C LYS A 89 -23.37 12.80 -3.01
N LYS A 90 -22.87 12.39 -4.19
CA LYS A 90 -23.58 12.45 -5.47
C LYS A 90 -24.50 11.24 -5.74
N ASP A 91 -24.63 10.33 -4.78
CA ASP A 91 -25.49 9.13 -4.85
C ASP A 91 -25.22 8.18 -6.04
N TYR A 92 -23.96 8.08 -6.48
CA TYR A 92 -23.59 7.07 -7.49
C TYR A 92 -23.83 5.65 -6.97
N LYS A 93 -24.40 4.80 -7.81
CA LYS A 93 -24.53 3.35 -7.53
C LYS A 93 -23.17 2.66 -7.64
N TRP A 94 -23.06 1.47 -7.05
CA TRP A 94 -21.79 0.73 -6.98
C TRP A 94 -21.20 0.39 -8.34
N ASP A 95 -22.04 -0.07 -9.26
CA ASP A 95 -21.65 -0.58 -10.58
C ASP A 95 -22.07 0.37 -11.71
N GLN A 96 -22.37 1.63 -11.37
CA GLN A 96 -22.64 2.69 -12.33
C GLN A 96 -21.32 3.29 -12.80
N ASP A 97 -21.18 3.44 -14.12
CA ASP A 97 -20.03 4.10 -14.74
C ASP A 97 -20.00 5.59 -14.37
N LEU A 98 -18.81 6.08 -14.03
CA LEU A 98 -18.55 7.47 -13.71
C LEU A 98 -18.48 8.30 -15.00
N GLU A 99 -19.10 9.47 -14.98
CA GLU A 99 -19.00 10.45 -16.08
C GLU A 99 -17.55 10.92 -16.23
N GLU A 100 -17.08 11.15 -17.46
CA GLU A 100 -15.69 11.52 -17.76
C GLU A 100 -15.21 12.74 -16.95
N GLU A 101 -16.05 13.76 -16.77
CA GLU A 101 -15.72 14.94 -15.94
C GLU A 101 -15.43 14.62 -14.47
N VAL A 102 -16.00 13.52 -13.96
CA VAL A 102 -15.78 13.05 -12.59
C VAL A 102 -14.59 12.09 -12.53
N ALA A 103 -14.30 11.36 -13.61
CA ALA A 103 -13.19 10.41 -13.67
C ALA A 103 -11.80 11.06 -13.82
N ILE A 104 -11.72 12.30 -14.33
CA ILE A 104 -10.45 13.01 -14.64
C ILE A 104 -9.97 13.90 -13.47
N LYS A 105 -10.76 14.08 -12.40
CA LYS A 105 -10.42 14.91 -11.22
C LYS A 105 -9.77 14.12 -10.09
#